data_AF-A0A8B3L1W9-F1
#
_entry.id   AF-A0A8B3L1W9-F1
#
_cell.length_a   1.000
_cell.length_b   1.000
_cell.length_c   1.000
_cell.angle_alpha   90.00
_cell.angle_beta   90.00
_cell.angle_gamma   90.00
#
_symmetry.space_group_name_H-M   'P 1'
#
loop_
_entity.id
_entity.type
_entity.pdbx_description
1 polymer ?
#
loop_
_entity_poly.entity_id
_entity_poly.type
_entity_poly.pdbx_seq_one_letter_code
_entity_poly.pdbx_strand_id
1 'polypeptide(L)'
;MNNAALLAMAAGVGLAVGAGGTWLVIPHPNVEARTITKAELTGAITVDPSLCPLPVLEKPSEDEALAAYQNAQSTSPLVWDRNDMPQISLGLGQCDKNDNGPGVSCMTTVKMSPEAQPVNRVVGFAKAANGEWIATIF
;
A
#
# COMPACT_ATOMS: atom_id res chain seq x y z
N MET A 1 22.50 -36.49 17.28
CA MET A 1 23.42 -37.10 16.31
C MET A 1 24.07 -35.97 15.54
N ASN A 2 25.35 -35.73 15.81
CA ASN A 2 26.12 -34.61 15.27
C ASN A 2 26.74 -35.04 13.94
N ASN A 3 26.39 -34.37 12.84
CA ASN A 3 27.11 -34.50 11.58
C ASN A 3 27.95 -33.25 11.35
N ALA A 4 29.22 -33.34 11.74
CA ALA A 4 30.26 -32.38 11.39
C ALA A 4 30.63 -32.57 9.91
N ALA A 5 30.26 -31.62 9.06
CA ALA A 5 30.75 -31.54 7.69
C ALA A 5 32.07 -30.75 7.69
N LEU A 6 33.18 -31.46 7.54
CA LEU A 6 34.50 -30.89 7.27
C LEU A 6 34.52 -30.38 5.82
N LEU A 7 34.46 -29.07 5.64
CA LEU A 7 34.72 -28.42 4.35
C LEU A 7 36.22 -28.21 4.18
N ALA A 8 36.77 -28.86 3.16
CA ALA A 8 38.16 -28.73 2.74
C ALA A 8 38.44 -27.30 2.24
N MET A 9 39.43 -26.63 2.85
CA MET A 9 39.90 -25.32 2.42
C MET A 9 40.93 -25.50 1.30
N ALA A 10 40.57 -25.13 0.08
CA ALA A 10 41.51 -25.02 -1.04
C ALA A 10 42.34 -23.74 -0.89
N ALA A 11 43.67 -23.87 -0.80
CA ALA A 11 44.59 -22.75 -0.69
C ALA A 11 44.71 -22.01 -2.03
N GLY A 12 44.10 -20.83 -2.12
CA GLY A 12 44.27 -19.90 -3.24
C GLY A 12 45.45 -18.94 -2.98
N VAL A 13 46.33 -18.79 -3.96
CA VAL A 13 47.51 -17.90 -3.91
C VAL A 13 47.07 -16.43 -3.91
N GLY A 14 47.50 -15.67 -2.89
CA GLY A 14 47.28 -14.22 -2.80
C GLY A 14 48.38 -13.43 -3.52
N LEU A 15 48.00 -12.31 -4.16
CA LEU A 15 48.95 -11.34 -4.72
C LEU A 15 49.54 -10.47 -3.61
N ALA A 16 50.86 -10.44 -3.50
CA ALA A 16 51.61 -9.59 -2.58
C ALA A 16 52.11 -8.32 -3.32
N VAL A 17 51.59 -7.13 -2.94
CA VAL A 17 52.17 -5.82 -3.28
C VAL A 17 52.54 -5.00 -2.04
N GLY A 18 53.83 -4.85 -1.74
CA GLY A 18 54.23 -4.07 -0.57
C GLY A 18 55.70 -3.70 -0.51
N ALA A 19 55.93 -2.44 -0.14
CA ALA A 19 57.00 -2.01 0.76
C ALA A 19 56.42 -0.87 1.62
N GLY A 20 56.15 -1.18 2.89
CA GLY A 20 55.51 -0.24 3.84
C GLY A 20 54.79 -0.89 5.02
N GLY A 21 55.19 -2.09 5.46
CA GLY A 21 55.04 -2.53 6.86
C GLY A 21 53.70 -3.06 7.38
N THR A 22 52.57 -2.93 6.69
CA THR A 22 51.31 -3.53 7.18
C THR A 22 50.45 -4.03 6.04
N TRP A 23 50.25 -5.35 5.99
CA TRP A 23 49.40 -6.01 5.00
C TRP A 23 48.02 -6.21 5.58
N LEU A 24 47.05 -5.42 5.12
CA LEU A 24 45.65 -5.70 5.39
C LEU A 24 45.16 -6.66 4.31
N VAL A 25 45.04 -7.94 4.67
CA VAL A 25 44.25 -8.88 3.87
C VAL A 25 42.79 -8.54 4.17
N ILE A 26 42.13 -7.85 3.25
CA ILE A 26 40.67 -7.70 3.28
C ILE A 26 40.12 -8.93 2.55
N PRO A 27 39.57 -9.93 3.24
CA PRO A 27 38.82 -10.97 2.56
C PRO A 27 37.60 -10.28 1.94
N HIS A 28 37.60 -10.10 0.62
CA HIS A 28 36.36 -9.85 -0.09
C HIS A 28 35.60 -11.17 -0.04
N PRO A 29 34.48 -11.30 0.71
CA PRO A 29 33.64 -12.46 0.55
C PRO A 29 33.23 -12.49 -0.92
N ASN A 30 33.52 -13.59 -1.61
CA ASN A 30 32.87 -13.86 -2.89
C ASN A 30 31.38 -13.98 -2.56
N VAL A 31 30.66 -12.87 -2.69
CA VAL A 31 29.21 -12.90 -2.74
C VAL A 31 28.89 -13.54 -4.10
N GLU A 32 28.91 -14.87 -4.14
CA GLU A 32 28.33 -15.62 -5.25
C GLU A 32 26.86 -15.21 -5.31
N ALA A 33 26.54 -14.35 -6.27
CA ALA A 33 25.17 -14.00 -6.58
C ALA A 33 24.47 -15.26 -7.12
N ARG A 34 23.88 -16.04 -6.22
CA ARG A 34 23.06 -17.19 -6.57
C ARG A 34 21.74 -16.69 -7.16
N THR A 35 21.34 -17.25 -8.30
CA THR A 35 20.03 -17.01 -8.88
C THR A 35 18.96 -17.64 -8.00
N ILE A 36 18.02 -16.82 -7.52
CA ILE A 36 16.88 -17.28 -6.72
C ILE A 36 15.77 -17.69 -7.67
N THR A 37 15.21 -18.89 -7.48
CA THR A 37 14.07 -19.36 -8.28
C THR A 37 12.77 -18.68 -7.85
N LYS A 38 11.79 -18.58 -8.76
CA LYS A 38 10.45 -18.05 -8.43
C LYS A 38 9.81 -18.79 -7.25
N ALA A 39 10.02 -20.10 -7.15
CA ALA A 39 9.48 -20.92 -6.06
C ALA A 39 10.09 -20.56 -4.69
N GLU A 40 11.40 -20.32 -4.63
CA GLU A 40 12.09 -19.89 -3.40
C GLU A 40 11.61 -18.49 -2.96
N LEU A 41 11.44 -17.56 -3.91
CA LEU A 41 10.88 -16.23 -3.64
C LEU A 41 9.44 -16.31 -3.12
N THR A 42 8.56 -17.08 -3.78
CA THR A 42 7.17 -17.25 -3.33
C THR A 42 7.10 -17.95 -1.97
N GLY A 43 7.95 -18.95 -1.73
CA GLY A 43 8.06 -19.60 -0.42
C GLY A 43 8.46 -18.62 0.68
N ALA A 44 9.45 -17.78 0.44
CA ALA A 44 9.88 -16.74 1.38
C ALA A 44 8.76 -15.74 1.69
N ILE A 45 8.07 -15.21 0.65
CA ILE A 45 6.95 -14.27 0.83
C ILE A 45 5.76 -14.91 1.56
N THR A 46 5.53 -16.21 1.37
CA THR A 46 4.46 -16.94 2.08
C THR A 46 4.78 -17.08 3.57
N VAL A 47 6.05 -17.34 3.90
CA VAL A 47 6.52 -17.49 5.29
C VAL A 47 6.59 -16.12 5.98
N ASP A 48 6.99 -15.09 5.25
CA ASP A 48 7.08 -13.72 5.75
C ASP A 48 6.41 -12.74 4.77
N PRO A 49 5.11 -12.45 4.97
CA PRO A 49 4.37 -11.48 4.16
C PRO A 49 4.95 -10.06 4.23
N SER A 50 5.75 -9.74 5.25
CA SER A 50 6.38 -8.42 5.37
C SER A 50 7.49 -8.20 4.33
N LEU A 51 7.97 -9.26 3.67
CA LEU A 51 8.89 -9.17 2.52
C LEU A 51 8.26 -8.52 1.29
N CYS A 52 6.93 -8.46 1.23
CA CYS A 52 6.18 -7.73 0.22
C CYS A 52 5.13 -6.87 0.92
N PRO A 53 5.54 -5.75 1.54
CA PRO A 53 4.59 -4.84 2.16
C PRO A 53 3.75 -4.23 1.03
N LEU A 54 2.57 -4.78 0.80
CA LEU A 54 1.56 -4.10 0.00
C LEU A 54 1.27 -2.78 0.72
N PRO A 55 1.26 -1.64 0.01
CA PRO A 55 0.88 -0.39 0.64
C PRO A 55 -0.51 -0.58 1.23
N VAL A 56 -0.63 -0.50 2.56
CA VAL A 56 -1.91 -0.54 3.23
C VAL A 56 -2.66 0.69 2.76
N LEU A 57 -3.60 0.46 1.86
CA LEU A 57 -4.42 1.52 1.33
C LEU A 57 -5.39 1.93 2.44
N GLU A 58 -5.09 3.04 3.09
CA GLU A 58 -5.96 3.60 4.11
C GLU A 58 -7.28 4.02 3.45
N LYS A 59 -8.39 3.50 3.97
CA LYS A 59 -9.74 3.78 3.47
C LYS A 59 -10.59 4.39 4.59
N PRO A 60 -11.56 5.26 4.28
CA PRO A 60 -12.50 5.75 5.27
C PRO A 60 -13.37 4.61 5.79
N SER A 61 -13.82 4.74 7.04
CA SER A 61 -14.99 4.03 7.54
C SER A 61 -16.26 4.52 6.83
N GLU A 62 -17.37 3.77 6.93
CA GLU A 62 -18.64 4.19 6.31
C GLU A 62 -19.14 5.53 6.87
N ASP A 63 -18.98 5.76 8.18
CA ASP A 63 -19.38 7.01 8.83
C ASP A 63 -18.52 8.19 8.34
N GLU A 64 -17.20 7.99 8.24
CA GLU A 64 -16.29 9.02 7.70
C GLU A 64 -16.58 9.31 6.22
N ALA A 65 -16.85 8.27 5.43
CA ALA A 65 -17.21 8.41 4.03
C ALA A 65 -18.54 9.13 3.85
N LEU A 66 -19.53 8.82 4.69
CA LEU A 66 -20.82 9.50 4.69
C LEU A 66 -20.67 10.97 5.04
N ALA A 67 -19.94 11.28 6.12
CA ALA A 67 -19.67 12.67 6.53
C ALA A 67 -18.94 13.45 5.44
N ALA A 68 -17.89 12.85 4.85
CA ALA A 68 -17.14 13.43 3.74
C ALA A 68 -18.03 13.69 2.52
N TYR A 69 -18.91 12.74 2.18
CA TYR A 69 -19.83 12.84 1.05
C TYR A 69 -20.90 13.91 1.27
N GLN A 70 -21.51 13.97 2.46
CA GLN A 70 -22.46 15.01 2.83
C GLN A 70 -21.81 16.40 2.79
N ASN A 71 -20.57 16.53 3.29
CA ASN A 71 -19.81 17.77 3.21
C ASN A 71 -19.54 18.20 1.75
N ALA A 72 -19.10 17.27 0.90
CA ALA A 72 -18.88 17.53 -0.52
C ALA A 72 -20.18 17.94 -1.26
N GLN A 73 -21.32 17.32 -0.93
CA GLN A 73 -22.61 17.73 -1.47
C GLN A 73 -23.04 19.11 -0.97
N SER A 74 -22.82 19.43 0.31
CA SER A 74 -23.20 20.72 0.90
C SER A 74 -22.44 21.92 0.33
N THR A 75 -21.20 21.67 -0.11
CA THR A 75 -20.31 22.67 -0.71
C THR A 75 -20.44 22.72 -2.24
N SER A 76 -21.07 21.71 -2.86
CA SER A 76 -21.26 21.66 -4.30
C SER A 76 -22.25 22.74 -4.77
N PRO A 77 -21.86 23.57 -5.76
CA PRO A 77 -22.76 24.56 -6.35
C PRO A 77 -23.83 23.92 -7.26
N LEU A 78 -23.71 22.62 -7.56
CA LEU A 78 -24.62 21.89 -8.44
C LEU A 78 -25.80 21.25 -7.68
N VAL A 79 -25.77 21.26 -6.35
CA VAL A 79 -26.86 20.72 -5.52
C VAL A 79 -27.95 21.78 -5.38
N TRP A 80 -29.02 21.59 -6.15
CA TRP A 80 -30.17 22.48 -6.26
C TRP A 80 -31.17 22.33 -5.11
N ASP A 81 -31.26 21.14 -4.51
CA ASP A 81 -32.06 20.88 -3.31
C ASP A 81 -31.18 20.35 -2.18
N ARG A 82 -31.15 21.10 -1.07
CA ARG A 82 -30.33 20.82 0.12
C ARG A 82 -31.14 20.22 1.27
N ASN A 83 -32.47 20.15 1.14
CA ASN A 83 -33.35 19.73 2.22
C ASN A 83 -33.21 18.23 2.55
N ASP A 84 -32.83 17.42 1.56
CA ASP A 84 -32.69 15.97 1.72
C ASP A 84 -31.28 15.53 2.14
N MET A 85 -30.31 16.46 2.26
CA MET A 85 -28.94 16.14 2.67
C MET A 85 -28.80 15.34 3.98
N PRO A 86 -29.55 15.63 5.07
CA PRO A 86 -29.44 14.84 6.29
C PRO A 86 -30.00 13.40 6.15
N GLN A 87 -30.69 13.10 5.06
CA GLN A 87 -31.27 11.78 4.78
C GLN A 87 -30.41 10.94 3.84
N ILE A 88 -29.28 11.47 3.37
CA ILE A 88 -28.35 10.74 2.52
C ILE A 88 -27.77 9.57 3.33
N SER A 89 -27.85 8.37 2.76
CA SER A 89 -27.12 7.20 3.25
C SER A 89 -26.09 6.74 2.24
N LEU A 90 -24.97 6.22 2.72
CA LEU A 90 -23.83 5.81 1.92
C LEU A 90 -23.31 4.45 2.39
N GLY A 91 -23.13 3.51 1.46
CA GLY A 91 -22.46 2.24 1.70
C GLY A 91 -21.17 2.13 0.90
N LEU A 92 -20.11 1.61 1.52
CA LEU A 92 -18.81 1.43 0.87
C LEU A 92 -18.68 0.03 0.27
N GLY A 93 -18.34 -0.01 -1.01
CA GLY A 93 -17.96 -1.23 -1.73
C GLY A 93 -16.44 -1.39 -1.81
N GLN A 94 -15.97 -1.89 -2.96
CA GLN A 94 -14.55 -2.03 -3.24
C GLN A 94 -13.87 -0.66 -3.34
N CYS A 95 -12.72 -0.52 -2.68
CA CYS A 95 -11.85 0.64 -2.76
C CYS A 95 -10.50 0.26 -3.33
N ASP A 96 -10.00 1.09 -4.24
CA ASP A 96 -8.67 0.97 -4.82
C ASP A 96 -7.94 2.32 -4.80
N LYS A 97 -6.64 2.31 -5.08
CA LYS A 97 -5.86 3.56 -5.17
C LYS A 97 -6.50 4.47 -6.23
N ASN A 98 -6.64 5.75 -5.91
CA ASN A 98 -7.13 6.71 -6.88
C ASN A 98 -6.05 7.01 -7.92
N ASP A 99 -6.31 6.70 -9.19
CA ASP A 99 -5.39 6.99 -10.29
C ASP A 99 -5.45 8.46 -10.74
N ASN A 100 -6.54 9.17 -10.42
CA ASN A 100 -6.79 10.54 -10.86
C ASN A 100 -6.49 11.60 -9.77
N GLY A 101 -5.94 11.19 -8.63
CA GLY A 101 -5.71 12.10 -7.51
C GLY A 101 -5.19 11.41 -6.25
N PRO A 102 -5.11 12.15 -5.13
CA PRO A 102 -4.71 11.56 -3.86
C PRO A 102 -5.79 10.62 -3.31
N GLY A 103 -5.37 9.72 -2.43
CA GLY A 103 -6.27 8.85 -1.66
C GLY A 103 -6.76 7.63 -2.42
N VAL A 104 -8.03 7.29 -2.21
CA VAL A 104 -8.68 6.06 -2.67
C VAL A 104 -9.91 6.39 -3.50
N SER A 105 -10.26 5.52 -4.44
CA SER A 105 -11.52 5.56 -5.16
C SER A 105 -12.35 4.35 -4.76
N CYS A 106 -13.52 4.58 -4.18
CA CYS A 106 -14.41 3.52 -3.72
C CYS A 106 -15.67 3.47 -4.56
N MET A 107 -16.06 2.27 -4.97
CA MET A 107 -17.43 2.02 -5.40
C MET A 107 -18.35 2.26 -4.22
N THR A 108 -19.33 3.13 -4.40
CA THR A 108 -20.16 3.65 -3.32
C THR A 108 -21.62 3.56 -3.71
N THR A 109 -22.45 2.97 -2.86
CA THR A 109 -23.91 2.96 -3.03
C THR A 109 -24.47 4.14 -2.27
N VAL A 110 -24.98 5.15 -2.99
CA VAL A 110 -25.55 6.35 -2.39
C VAL A 110 -27.06 6.34 -2.58
N LYS A 111 -27.78 6.67 -1.51
CA LYS A 111 -29.22 6.90 -1.56
C LYS A 111 -29.48 8.32 -1.05
N MET A 112 -30.03 9.18 -1.91
CA MET A 112 -30.17 10.61 -1.60
C MET A 112 -31.33 10.93 -0.65
N SER A 113 -32.45 10.22 -0.79
CA SER A 113 -33.59 10.28 0.12
C SER A 113 -34.12 8.87 0.37
N PRO A 114 -34.95 8.65 1.41
CA PRO A 114 -35.55 7.35 1.70
C PRO A 114 -36.39 6.79 0.55
N GLU A 115 -37.01 7.64 -0.27
CA GLU A 115 -37.80 7.24 -1.44
C GLU A 115 -36.96 7.10 -2.72
N ALA A 116 -35.75 7.68 -2.75
CA ALA A 116 -34.88 7.62 -3.91
C ALA A 116 -34.32 6.21 -4.15
N GLN A 117 -34.12 5.86 -5.42
CA GLN A 117 -33.41 4.63 -5.76
C GLN A 117 -31.92 4.75 -5.41
N PRO A 118 -31.30 3.73 -4.78
CA PRO A 118 -29.87 3.72 -4.55
C PRO A 118 -29.11 3.72 -5.89
N VAL A 119 -28.05 4.52 -5.97
CA VAL A 119 -27.20 4.62 -7.15
C VAL A 119 -25.77 4.22 -6.77
N ASN A 120 -25.18 3.33 -7.56
CA ASN A 120 -23.77 2.98 -7.43
C ASN A 120 -22.95 3.98 -8.23
N ARG A 121 -21.96 4.59 -7.58
CA ARG A 121 -21.03 5.52 -8.20
C ARG A 121 -19.65 5.40 -7.60
N VAL A 122 -18.63 5.72 -8.38
CA VAL A 122 -17.27 5.83 -7.85
C VAL A 122 -17.13 7.18 -7.17
N VAL A 123 -16.66 7.18 -5.93
CA VAL A 123 -16.37 8.38 -5.14
C VAL A 123 -14.91 8.33 -4.72
N GLY A 124 -14.18 9.43 -4.95
CA GLY A 124 -12.82 9.60 -4.47
C GLY A 124 -12.83 10.03 -3.01
N PHE A 125 -11.96 9.47 -2.17
CA PHE A 125 -11.77 9.87 -0.78
C PHE A 125 -10.30 10.12 -0.51
N ALA A 126 -9.97 11.28 0.03
CA ALA A 126 -8.60 11.64 0.41
C ALA A 126 -8.59 12.39 1.74
N LYS A 127 -7.50 12.25 2.50
CA LYS A 127 -7.31 13.04 3.72
C LYS A 127 -6.83 14.45 3.38
N ALA A 128 -7.48 15.45 3.94
CA ALA A 128 -6.99 16.82 3.98
C ALA A 128 -5.83 16.97 4.97
N ALA A 129 -5.19 18.14 5.00
CA ALA A 129 -4.04 18.42 5.87
C ALA A 129 -4.35 18.28 7.37
N ASN A 130 -5.62 18.45 7.77
CA ASN A 130 -6.11 18.25 9.13
C ASN A 130 -6.42 16.76 9.46
N GLY A 131 -6.25 15.85 8.50
CA GLY A 131 -6.57 14.43 8.63
C GLY A 131 -8.03 14.06 8.34
N GLU A 132 -8.88 15.03 8.03
CA GLU A 132 -10.30 14.82 7.69
C GLU A 132 -10.45 14.21 6.30
N TRP A 133 -11.40 13.29 6.14
CA TRP A 133 -11.73 12.73 4.84
C TRP A 133 -12.54 13.72 3.99
N ILE A 134 -12.08 13.92 2.76
CA ILE A 134 -12.76 14.74 1.75
C ILE A 134 -13.21 13.83 0.62
N ALA A 135 -14.50 13.91 0.29
CA ALA A 135 -15.07 13.21 -0.84
C ALA A 135 -14.94 14.07 -2.10
N THR A 136 -14.47 13.46 -3.19
CA THR A 136 -14.49 14.03 -4.54
C THR A 136 -15.55 13.30 -5.34
N ILE A 137 -16.53 14.08 -5.77
CA ILE A 137 -17.71 13.62 -6.48
C ILE A 137 -17.52 14.02 -7.94
N PHE A 138 -17.26 13.04 -8.80
CA PHE A 138 -17.15 13.23 -10.25
C PHE A 138 -18.53 13.28 -10.93
#